data_AF-A0A7W9AM07-F1
#
_entry.id   AF-A0A7W9AM07-F1
#
_cell.length_a   1.000
_cell.length_b   1.000
_cell.length_c   1.000
_cell.angle_alpha   90.00
_cell.angle_beta   90.00
_cell.angle_gamma   90.00
#
_symmetry.space_group_name_H-M   'P 1'
#
loop_
_entity.id
_entity.type
_entity.pdbx_description
1 polymer ?
#
loop_
_entity_poly.entity_id
_entity_poly.type
_entity_poly.pdbx_seq_one_letter_code
_entity_poly.pdbx_strand_id
1 'polypeptide(L)'
;MDRPNGERAQHAFQNGGTVPLRVRWIDRAGRAVDQGIIAPGGFLALDTYPGHMFELVDPAGRCRRRVRIDGVLNGTYVGTSRYRRVAAPPGWKVFADIALRPRREPARAALATIMHMLDEVEAVLPAAALAQVRGTPIFLLDHSGPGGMYHPDPGWLVAHGRTVEMARGIEVSDAAMFIETARVQPASILHELAHAYFFRLPDADRAVIEATYRRAMESGGYLAVRRHDGSTVDAYARTNAAEYFAELTEAYFSRNDFFPFTRADLAAYDPEGERLIARMWR
;
A
#
# COMPACT_ATOMS: atom_id res chain seq x y z
N MET A 1 18.55 -11.20 -23.03
CA MET A 1 17.80 -10.77 -21.83
C MET A 1 17.84 -9.25 -21.81
N ASP A 2 16.94 -8.61 -22.54
CA ASP A 2 16.95 -7.16 -22.67
C ASP A 2 16.31 -6.52 -21.44
N ARG A 3 17.12 -5.81 -20.66
CA ARG A 3 16.66 -5.01 -19.51
C ARG A 3 16.22 -3.64 -20.04
N PRO A 4 14.96 -3.21 -19.92
CA PRO A 4 14.64 -1.79 -19.98
C PRO A 4 15.31 -1.08 -18.80
N ASN A 5 15.62 0.20 -18.95
CA ASN A 5 16.23 1.08 -17.94
C ASN A 5 15.30 1.37 -16.74
N GLY A 6 14.53 0.39 -16.27
CA GLY A 6 13.55 0.54 -15.18
C GLY A 6 13.74 -0.51 -14.10
N GLU A 7 13.30 -0.18 -12.89
CA GLU A 7 13.26 -1.12 -11.76
C GLU A 7 12.37 -2.33 -12.09
N ARG A 8 12.78 -3.50 -11.61
CA ARG A 8 11.95 -4.72 -11.68
C ARG A 8 10.65 -4.47 -10.93
N ALA A 9 9.52 -4.77 -11.57
CA ALA A 9 8.20 -4.75 -10.95
C ALA A 9 7.65 -6.17 -10.90
N GLN A 10 7.05 -6.57 -9.78
CA GLN A 10 6.24 -7.78 -9.75
C GLN A 10 4.81 -7.39 -10.12
N HIS A 11 4.17 -8.14 -11.02
CA HIS A 11 2.81 -7.89 -11.44
C HIS A 11 1.95 -9.16 -11.34
N ALA A 12 0.78 -9.03 -10.72
CA ALA A 12 -0.16 -10.12 -10.54
C ALA A 12 -1.29 -10.05 -11.58
N PHE A 13 -1.60 -11.17 -12.22
CA PHE A 13 -2.73 -11.31 -13.12
C PHE A 13 -3.77 -12.22 -12.46
N GLN A 14 -5.04 -11.83 -12.44
CA GLN A 14 -6.12 -12.61 -11.86
C GLN A 14 -7.23 -12.88 -12.89
N ASN A 15 -7.71 -14.11 -12.91
CA ASN A 15 -8.79 -14.55 -13.77
C ASN A 15 -10.13 -14.55 -13.03
N GLY A 16 -10.91 -13.50 -13.23
CA GLY A 16 -12.28 -13.41 -12.72
C GLY A 16 -13.34 -14.12 -13.56
N GLY A 17 -12.95 -14.71 -14.70
CA GLY A 17 -13.86 -15.37 -15.62
C GLY A 17 -14.11 -16.83 -15.30
N THR A 18 -14.89 -17.48 -16.17
CA THR A 18 -15.29 -18.90 -16.05
C THR A 18 -14.44 -19.87 -16.86
N VAL A 19 -13.50 -19.36 -17.67
CA VAL A 19 -12.60 -20.17 -18.53
C VAL A 19 -11.14 -19.85 -18.20
N PRO A 20 -10.21 -20.80 -18.36
CA PRO A 20 -8.78 -20.55 -18.11
C PRO A 20 -8.22 -19.50 -19.08
N LEU A 21 -7.21 -18.75 -18.63
CA LEU A 21 -6.57 -17.70 -19.42
C LEU A 21 -5.07 -17.98 -19.59
N ARG A 22 -4.58 -17.97 -20.82
CA ARG A 22 -3.14 -18.00 -21.10
C ARG A 22 -2.58 -16.58 -21.05
N VAL A 23 -1.52 -16.38 -20.26
CA VAL A 23 -0.81 -15.10 -20.15
C VAL A 23 0.36 -15.12 -21.13
N ARG A 24 0.43 -14.11 -21.99
CA ARG A 24 1.50 -13.97 -22.99
C ARG A 24 2.16 -12.60 -22.85
N TRP A 25 3.48 -12.57 -22.67
CA TRP A 25 4.26 -11.35 -22.81
C TRP A 25 4.48 -11.08 -24.31
N ILE A 26 4.27 -9.84 -24.74
CA ILE A 26 4.55 -9.43 -26.12
C ILE A 26 5.87 -8.68 -26.12
N ASP A 27 6.88 -9.26 -26.76
CA ASP A 27 8.21 -8.68 -26.86
C ASP A 27 8.25 -7.46 -27.80
N ARG A 28 9.41 -6.80 -27.89
CA ARG A 28 9.58 -5.61 -28.73
C ARG A 28 9.40 -5.87 -30.23
N ALA A 29 9.59 -7.12 -30.67
CA ALA A 29 9.37 -7.55 -32.05
C ALA A 29 7.90 -7.95 -32.31
N GLY A 30 7.03 -7.84 -31.31
CA GLY A 30 5.62 -8.21 -31.40
C GLY A 30 5.38 -9.71 -31.25
N ARG A 31 6.38 -10.51 -30.86
CA ARG A 31 6.23 -11.96 -30.65
C ARG A 31 5.64 -12.23 -29.28
N ALA A 32 4.74 -13.20 -29.23
CA ALA A 32 4.11 -13.62 -28.00
C ALA A 32 4.91 -14.74 -27.32
N VAL A 33 5.34 -14.49 -26.09
CA VAL A 33 6.07 -15.43 -25.23
C VAL A 33 5.11 -15.92 -24.14
N ASP A 34 4.87 -17.24 -24.10
CA ASP A 34 4.01 -17.85 -23.08
C ASP A 34 4.59 -17.68 -21.67
N GLN A 35 3.73 -17.32 -20.73
CA GLN A 35 4.08 -17.16 -19.31
C GLN A 35 3.31 -18.13 -18.41
N GLY A 36 2.36 -18.90 -18.97
CA GLY A 36 1.56 -19.86 -18.23
C GLY A 36 0.06 -19.61 -18.33
N ILE A 37 -0.70 -20.39 -17.56
CA ILE A 37 -2.16 -20.42 -17.58
C ILE A 37 -2.71 -20.12 -16.19
N ILE A 38 -3.74 -19.28 -16.13
CA ILE A 38 -4.50 -18.95 -14.93
C ILE A 38 -5.85 -19.67 -14.99
N ALA A 39 -6.10 -20.61 -14.08
CA ALA A 39 -7.42 -21.24 -13.93
C ALA A 39 -8.51 -20.22 -13.55
N PRO A 40 -9.80 -20.49 -13.76
CA PRO A 40 -10.89 -19.67 -13.21
C PRO A 40 -10.71 -19.43 -11.71
N GLY A 41 -10.80 -18.17 -11.28
CA GLY A 41 -10.56 -17.76 -9.89
C GLY A 41 -9.08 -17.74 -9.45
N GLY A 42 -8.16 -18.24 -10.28
CA GLY A 42 -6.73 -18.28 -10.00
C GLY A 42 -6.02 -16.95 -10.29
N PHE A 43 -4.71 -16.92 -9.99
CA PHE A 43 -3.81 -15.83 -10.33
C PHE A 43 -2.43 -16.33 -10.78
N LEU A 44 -1.65 -15.46 -11.40
CA LEU A 44 -0.23 -15.66 -11.73
C LEU A 44 0.53 -14.35 -11.45
N ALA A 45 1.56 -14.42 -10.61
CA ALA A 45 2.46 -13.29 -10.36
C ALA A 45 3.78 -13.49 -11.11
N LEU A 46 4.27 -12.45 -11.76
CA LEU A 46 5.49 -12.48 -12.58
C LEU A 46 6.36 -11.27 -12.30
N ASP A 47 7.68 -11.47 -12.31
CA ASP A 47 8.63 -10.36 -12.41
C ASP A 47 8.61 -9.80 -13.84
N THR A 48 8.51 -8.49 -13.96
CA THR A 48 8.35 -7.75 -15.22
C THR A 48 8.90 -6.33 -15.09
N TYR A 49 8.65 -5.47 -16.08
CA TYR A 49 9.09 -4.08 -16.08
C TYR A 49 7.98 -3.15 -16.58
N PRO A 50 7.95 -1.88 -16.12
CA PRO A 50 7.12 -0.86 -16.74
C PRO A 50 7.34 -0.79 -18.26
N GLY A 51 6.25 -0.64 -19.01
CA GLY A 51 6.20 -0.65 -20.47
C GLY A 51 5.97 -2.03 -21.09
N HIS A 52 6.20 -3.14 -20.36
CA HIS A 52 5.90 -4.47 -20.88
C HIS A 52 4.42 -4.61 -21.22
N MET A 53 4.14 -5.32 -22.31
CA MET A 53 2.77 -5.56 -22.78
C MET A 53 2.43 -7.04 -22.63
N PHE A 54 1.25 -7.31 -22.06
CA PHE A 54 0.74 -8.65 -21.85
C PHE A 54 -0.64 -8.83 -22.47
N GLU A 55 -0.91 -10.04 -22.91
CA GLU A 55 -2.22 -10.51 -23.36
C GLU A 55 -2.71 -11.66 -22.50
N LEU A 56 -3.98 -11.61 -22.13
CA LEU A 56 -4.69 -12.70 -21.48
C LEU A 56 -5.71 -13.26 -22.46
N VAL A 57 -5.54 -14.51 -22.84
CA VAL A 57 -6.24 -15.11 -23.99
C VAL A 57 -6.99 -16.36 -23.55
N ASP A 58 -8.25 -16.45 -23.96
CA ASP A 58 -9.10 -17.61 -23.67
C ASP A 58 -8.75 -18.83 -24.56
N PRO A 59 -9.31 -20.03 -24.27
CA PRO A 59 -9.01 -21.24 -25.05
C PRO A 59 -9.46 -21.17 -26.52
N ALA A 60 -10.37 -20.26 -26.86
CA ALA A 60 -10.80 -20.01 -28.23
C ALA A 60 -9.85 -19.05 -28.99
N GLY A 61 -8.74 -18.65 -28.37
CA GLY A 61 -7.76 -17.74 -28.96
C GLY A 61 -8.14 -16.27 -28.89
N ARG A 62 -9.24 -15.91 -28.21
CA ARG A 62 -9.69 -14.51 -28.10
C ARG A 62 -8.94 -13.78 -27.00
N CYS A 63 -8.40 -12.61 -27.32
CA CYS A 63 -7.77 -11.72 -26.34
C CYS A 63 -8.86 -11.10 -25.44
N ARG A 64 -8.88 -11.51 -24.17
CA ARG A 64 -9.83 -11.02 -23.15
C ARG A 64 -9.36 -9.72 -22.52
N ARG A 65 -8.04 -9.55 -22.41
CA ARG A 65 -7.41 -8.33 -21.89
C ARG A 65 -6.04 -8.17 -22.52
N ARG A 66 -5.75 -6.95 -22.95
CA ARG A 66 -4.39 -6.51 -23.27
C ARG A 66 -4.04 -5.41 -22.27
N VAL A 67 -2.87 -5.52 -21.63
CA VAL A 67 -2.43 -4.56 -20.62
C VAL A 67 -0.99 -4.18 -20.87
N ARG A 68 -0.70 -2.88 -20.80
CA ARG A 68 0.66 -2.37 -20.70
C ARG A 68 0.90 -2.08 -19.22
N ILE A 69 1.96 -2.65 -18.65
CA ILE A 69 2.34 -2.40 -17.27
C ILE A 69 2.81 -0.95 -17.19
N ASP A 70 2.12 -0.10 -16.44
CA ASP A 70 2.44 1.33 -16.31
C ASP A 70 3.09 1.66 -14.95
N GLY A 71 3.33 0.64 -14.11
CA GLY A 71 3.90 0.79 -12.76
C GLY A 71 2.93 1.40 -11.75
N VAL A 72 1.66 1.62 -12.11
CA VAL A 72 0.64 2.17 -11.22
C VAL A 72 -0.03 1.08 -10.43
N LEU A 73 -0.63 0.11 -11.12
CA LEU A 73 -1.27 -1.04 -10.49
C LEU A 73 -0.33 -2.22 -10.60
N ASN A 74 0.00 -2.86 -9.48
CA ASN A 74 0.80 -4.09 -9.47
C ASN A 74 -0.07 -5.34 -9.68
N GLY A 75 -1.29 -5.13 -10.21
CA GLY A 75 -2.28 -6.16 -10.48
C GLY A 75 -3.09 -5.88 -11.73
N THR A 76 -3.59 -6.94 -12.37
CA THR A 76 -4.56 -6.88 -13.47
C THR A 76 -5.60 -7.94 -13.29
N TYR A 77 -6.85 -7.51 -13.22
CA TYR A 77 -8.01 -8.40 -13.19
C TYR A 77 -8.63 -8.51 -14.60
N VAL A 78 -8.94 -9.73 -15.02
CA VAL A 78 -9.71 -9.97 -16.25
C VAL A 78 -11.19 -10.06 -15.90
N GLY A 79 -11.91 -9.00 -16.28
CA GLY A 79 -13.31 -8.72 -16.00
C GLY A 79 -13.53 -7.20 -16.02
N THR A 80 -14.60 -6.71 -15.42
CA THR A 80 -14.74 -5.28 -15.14
C THR A 80 -13.91 -4.96 -13.90
N SER A 81 -12.96 -4.01 -14.01
CA SER A 81 -12.21 -3.54 -12.83
C SER A 81 -13.19 -3.09 -11.75
N ARG A 82 -12.91 -3.46 -10.50
CA ARG A 82 -13.76 -3.09 -9.36
C ARG A 82 -13.57 -1.63 -8.96
N TYR A 83 -12.55 -0.95 -9.48
CA TYR A 83 -12.18 0.38 -9.03
C TYR A 83 -12.21 1.40 -10.15
N ARG A 84 -12.65 2.61 -9.82
CA ARG A 84 -12.60 3.78 -10.69
C ARG A 84 -11.59 4.78 -10.15
N ARG A 85 -10.79 5.38 -11.02
CA ARG A 85 -9.90 6.48 -10.63
C ARG A 85 -10.73 7.71 -10.24
N VAL A 86 -10.32 8.40 -9.19
CA VAL A 86 -10.89 9.69 -8.77
C VAL A 86 -9.85 10.80 -8.91
N ALA A 87 -10.30 12.06 -8.87
CA ALA A 87 -9.39 13.20 -8.85
C ALA A 87 -8.56 13.21 -7.55
N ALA A 88 -7.27 13.52 -7.65
CA ALA A 88 -6.32 13.57 -6.55
C ALA A 88 -5.22 14.61 -6.86
N PRO A 89 -4.43 15.07 -5.86
CA PRO A 89 -3.30 15.95 -6.10
C PRO A 89 -2.28 15.35 -7.09
N PRO A 90 -1.48 16.17 -7.79
CA PRO A 90 -0.58 15.71 -8.83
C PRO A 90 0.37 14.58 -8.37
N GLY A 91 0.43 13.52 -9.17
CA GLY A 91 1.28 12.35 -8.91
C GLY A 91 0.65 11.27 -8.02
N TRP A 92 -0.39 11.61 -7.24
CA TRP A 92 -1.14 10.63 -6.47
C TRP A 92 -2.13 9.83 -7.32
N LYS A 93 -2.43 8.63 -6.85
CA LYS A 93 -3.32 7.67 -7.51
C LYS A 93 -4.35 7.20 -6.50
N VAL A 94 -5.53 7.81 -6.54
CA VAL A 94 -6.65 7.43 -5.68
C VAL A 94 -7.75 6.79 -6.52
N PHE A 95 -8.29 5.70 -6.00
CA PHE A 95 -9.35 4.92 -6.61
C PHE A 95 -10.49 4.74 -5.62
N ALA A 96 -11.71 4.61 -6.13
CA ALA A 96 -12.89 4.26 -5.35
C ALA A 96 -13.53 3.00 -5.93
N ASP A 97 -14.06 2.13 -5.08
CA ASP A 97 -14.89 1.01 -5.49
C ASP A 97 -16.04 1.50 -6.39
N ILE A 98 -16.35 0.76 -7.45
CA ILE A 98 -17.44 1.08 -8.36
C ILE A 98 -18.81 1.07 -7.66
N ALA A 99 -18.95 0.34 -6.54
CA ALA A 99 -20.13 0.37 -5.69
C ALA A 99 -20.36 1.77 -5.08
N LEU A 100 -19.28 2.47 -4.71
CA LEU A 100 -19.36 3.83 -4.17
C LEU A 100 -19.84 4.85 -5.20
N ARG A 101 -20.46 5.91 -4.69
CA ARG A 101 -20.78 7.13 -5.45
C ARG A 101 -19.90 8.26 -4.92
N PRO A 102 -18.75 8.58 -5.55
CA PRO A 102 -17.75 9.52 -4.99
C PRO A 102 -18.26 10.93 -4.63
N ARG A 103 -19.37 11.38 -5.24
CA ARG A 103 -19.97 12.70 -4.96
C ARG A 103 -21.02 12.67 -3.85
N ARG A 104 -21.35 11.50 -3.32
CA ARG A 104 -22.34 11.28 -2.25
C ARG A 104 -21.64 10.89 -0.96
N GLU A 105 -22.28 11.18 0.16
CA GLU A 105 -21.82 10.71 1.46
C GLU A 105 -22.03 9.20 1.62
N PRO A 106 -21.19 8.50 2.40
CA PRO A 106 -19.99 9.02 3.10
C PRO A 106 -18.73 9.14 2.20
N ALA A 107 -18.78 8.61 0.97
CA ALA A 107 -17.62 8.53 0.09
C ALA A 107 -16.98 9.90 -0.22
N ARG A 108 -17.79 10.95 -0.37
CA ARG A 108 -17.29 12.30 -0.62
C ARG A 108 -16.42 12.82 0.53
N ALA A 109 -16.90 12.72 1.77
CA ALA A 109 -16.15 13.15 2.94
C ALA A 109 -14.89 12.30 3.13
N ALA A 110 -14.97 10.97 2.98
CA ALA A 110 -13.80 10.09 3.08
C ALA A 110 -12.72 10.45 2.05
N LEU A 111 -13.10 10.69 0.79
CA LEU A 111 -12.16 11.14 -0.23
C LEU A 111 -11.55 12.51 0.11
N ALA A 112 -12.34 13.46 0.61
CA ALA A 112 -11.82 14.75 1.05
C ALA A 112 -10.80 14.60 2.20
N THR A 113 -11.07 13.72 3.17
CA THR A 113 -10.15 13.38 4.25
C THR A 113 -8.86 12.76 3.73
N ILE A 114 -8.94 11.82 2.77
CA ILE A 114 -7.75 11.25 2.11
C ILE A 114 -6.93 12.38 1.46
N MET A 115 -7.55 13.28 0.69
CA MET A 115 -6.80 14.37 0.04
C MET A 115 -6.12 15.28 1.06
N HIS A 116 -6.79 15.62 2.16
CA HIS A 116 -6.20 16.44 3.21
C HIS A 116 -4.97 15.77 3.85
N MET A 117 -5.07 14.47 4.19
CA MET A 117 -3.93 13.72 4.71
C MET A 117 -2.79 13.63 3.69
N LEU A 118 -3.09 13.54 2.39
CA LEU A 118 -2.05 13.58 1.36
C LEU A 118 -1.35 14.93 1.32
N ASP A 119 -2.09 16.04 1.43
CA ASP A 119 -1.49 17.39 1.50
C ASP A 119 -0.60 17.54 2.74
N GLU A 120 -1.02 17.00 3.89
CA GLU A 120 -0.20 16.95 5.11
C GLU A 120 1.09 16.14 4.90
N VAL A 121 0.99 14.97 4.27
CA VAL A 121 2.15 14.14 3.91
C VAL A 121 3.13 14.90 3.00
N GLU A 122 2.62 15.62 1.98
CA GLU A 122 3.47 16.41 1.10
C GLU A 122 4.19 17.56 1.83
N ALA A 123 3.56 18.12 2.85
CA ALA A 123 4.13 19.23 3.63
C ALA A 123 5.26 18.78 4.56
N VAL A 124 5.24 17.54 5.05
CA VAL A 124 6.16 17.07 6.10
C VAL A 124 7.26 16.14 5.60
N LEU A 125 7.04 15.39 4.51
CA LEU A 125 8.03 14.43 4.03
C LEU A 125 9.14 15.10 3.20
N PRO A 126 10.41 14.70 3.38
CA PRO A 126 11.49 15.10 2.49
C PRO A 126 11.22 14.70 1.04
N ALA A 127 11.63 15.54 0.08
CA ALA A 127 11.28 15.37 -1.34
C ALA A 127 11.69 14.01 -1.92
N ALA A 128 12.85 13.47 -1.51
CA ALA A 128 13.33 12.17 -1.96
C ALA A 128 12.42 11.03 -1.48
N ALA A 129 12.04 11.04 -0.20
CA ALA A 129 11.15 10.03 0.36
C ALA A 129 9.70 10.17 -0.17
N LEU A 130 9.22 11.41 -0.34
CA LEU A 130 7.93 11.68 -0.97
C LEU A 130 7.86 11.10 -2.39
N ALA A 131 8.93 11.24 -3.19
CA ALA A 131 8.99 10.64 -4.52
C ALA A 131 8.88 9.11 -4.48
N GLN A 132 9.42 8.46 -3.44
CA GLN A 132 9.29 7.02 -3.28
C GLN A 132 7.87 6.60 -2.96
N VAL A 133 7.13 7.31 -2.10
CA VAL A 133 5.80 6.88 -1.64
C VAL A 133 4.63 7.39 -2.48
N ARG A 134 4.78 8.52 -3.18
CA ARG A 134 3.72 9.17 -3.98
C ARG A 134 3.12 8.25 -5.06
N GLY A 135 3.90 7.28 -5.53
CA GLY A 135 3.46 6.29 -6.52
C GLY A 135 2.49 5.22 -5.99
N THR A 136 2.32 5.09 -4.67
CA THR A 136 1.48 4.08 -4.01
C THR A 136 -0.01 4.34 -4.28
N PRO A 137 -0.73 3.38 -4.89
CA PRO A 137 -2.18 3.48 -5.08
C PRO A 137 -2.94 3.45 -3.77
N ILE A 138 -4.01 4.23 -3.66
CA ILE A 138 -4.93 4.24 -2.51
C ILE A 138 -6.33 3.90 -3.01
N PHE A 139 -7.00 2.95 -2.35
CA PHE A 139 -8.31 2.44 -2.73
C PHE A 139 -9.32 2.67 -1.60
N LEU A 140 -10.36 3.46 -1.86
CA LEU A 140 -11.51 3.59 -0.97
C LEU A 140 -12.56 2.54 -1.32
N LEU A 141 -12.94 1.70 -0.35
CA LEU A 141 -13.86 0.58 -0.55
C LEU A 141 -15.23 0.81 0.11
N ASP A 142 -16.20 -0.03 -0.29
CA ASP A 142 -17.58 -0.08 0.21
C ASP A 142 -17.84 -1.37 1.01
N HIS A 143 -16.99 -1.68 1.99
CA HIS A 143 -17.21 -2.87 2.81
C HIS A 143 -16.67 -2.68 4.24
N SER A 144 -17.29 -3.37 5.19
CA SER A 144 -16.83 -3.36 6.57
C SER A 144 -15.48 -4.08 6.72
N GLY A 145 -14.54 -3.44 7.41
CA GLY A 145 -13.20 -3.99 7.65
C GLY A 145 -12.38 -3.10 8.59
N PRO A 146 -11.26 -3.61 9.12
CA PRO A 146 -10.29 -2.79 9.86
C PRO A 146 -9.78 -1.67 8.94
N GLY A 147 -9.48 -0.50 9.50
CA GLY A 147 -9.35 0.79 8.81
C GLY A 147 -8.50 0.81 7.52
N GLY A 148 -7.30 1.39 7.61
CA GLY A 148 -6.30 1.37 6.55
C GLY A 148 -5.57 0.03 6.53
N MET A 149 -5.10 -0.41 5.35
CA MET A 149 -4.15 -1.52 5.26
C MET A 149 -3.34 -1.49 3.97
N TYR A 150 -2.01 -1.58 4.08
CA TYR A 150 -1.11 -1.77 2.96
C TYR A 150 -0.99 -3.26 2.60
N HIS A 151 -1.08 -3.57 1.31
CA HIS A 151 -0.99 -4.95 0.80
C HIS A 151 0.39 -5.20 0.15
N PRO A 152 1.39 -5.78 0.83
CA PRO A 152 2.75 -5.92 0.26
C PRO A 152 2.80 -6.85 -0.96
N ASP A 153 1.91 -7.85 -1.01
CA ASP A 153 1.86 -8.88 -2.03
C ASP A 153 0.40 -9.32 -2.32
N PRO A 154 0.14 -9.96 -3.47
CA PRO A 154 -1.21 -10.37 -3.86
C PRO A 154 -1.77 -11.59 -3.12
N GLY A 155 -0.96 -12.32 -2.35
CA GLY A 155 -1.32 -13.60 -1.74
C GLY A 155 -2.45 -13.46 -0.72
N TRP A 156 -2.34 -12.50 0.19
CA TRP A 156 -3.40 -12.24 1.19
C TRP A 156 -4.70 -11.82 0.50
N LEU A 157 -4.62 -10.95 -0.51
CA LEU A 157 -5.77 -10.50 -1.29
C LEU A 157 -6.54 -11.69 -1.86
N VAL A 158 -5.84 -12.61 -2.53
CA VAL A 158 -6.47 -13.79 -3.13
C VAL A 158 -7.06 -14.72 -2.07
N ALA A 159 -6.33 -15.00 -0.98
CA ALA A 159 -6.79 -15.87 0.10
C ALA A 159 -8.09 -15.38 0.76
N HIS A 160 -8.34 -14.06 0.72
CA HIS A 160 -9.54 -13.41 1.27
C HIS A 160 -10.55 -12.98 0.19
N GLY A 161 -10.46 -13.53 -1.03
CA GLY A 161 -11.41 -13.25 -2.12
C GLY A 161 -11.38 -11.81 -2.64
N ARG A 162 -10.30 -11.08 -2.38
CA ARG A 162 -10.05 -9.72 -2.87
C ARG A 162 -9.39 -9.76 -4.26
N THR A 163 -9.40 -8.61 -4.93
CA THR A 163 -8.78 -8.49 -6.25
C THR A 163 -7.30 -8.14 -6.13
N VAL A 164 -6.48 -8.68 -7.03
CA VAL A 164 -5.03 -8.38 -7.06
C VAL A 164 -4.71 -6.94 -7.49
N GLU A 165 -5.70 -6.16 -7.95
CA GLU A 165 -5.53 -4.75 -8.34
C GLU A 165 -4.98 -3.90 -7.18
N MET A 166 -5.26 -4.29 -5.93
CA MET A 166 -4.77 -3.58 -4.72
C MET A 166 -3.36 -3.97 -4.29
N ALA A 167 -2.68 -4.91 -4.98
CA ALA A 167 -1.33 -5.30 -4.61
C ALA A 167 -0.37 -4.10 -4.62
N ARG A 168 0.42 -3.99 -3.55
CA ARG A 168 1.31 -2.86 -3.21
C ARG A 168 0.59 -1.51 -3.19
N GLY A 169 -0.68 -1.53 -2.80
CA GLY A 169 -1.51 -0.36 -2.56
C GLY A 169 -2.08 -0.36 -1.16
N ILE A 170 -2.71 0.76 -0.83
CA ILE A 170 -3.35 1.02 0.45
C ILE A 170 -4.85 0.86 0.27
N GLU A 171 -5.44 -0.01 1.07
CA GLU A 171 -6.89 -0.13 1.23
C GLU A 171 -7.38 0.81 2.33
N VAL A 172 -8.48 1.50 2.06
CA VAL A 172 -9.29 2.22 3.05
C VAL A 172 -10.67 1.55 3.02
N SER A 173 -10.93 0.68 3.99
CA SER A 173 -11.98 -0.36 3.88
C SER A 173 -13.41 0.20 3.82
N ASP A 174 -13.73 1.12 4.72
CA ASP A 174 -15.08 1.67 4.92
C ASP A 174 -15.00 3.20 5.05
N ALA A 175 -15.72 3.91 4.18
CA ALA A 175 -15.72 5.37 4.13
C ALA A 175 -16.24 6.03 5.41
N ALA A 176 -17.31 5.51 6.03
CA ALA A 176 -17.87 6.10 7.24
C ALA A 176 -16.96 5.83 8.45
N MET A 177 -16.48 4.58 8.59
CA MET A 177 -15.54 4.22 9.65
C MET A 177 -14.25 5.02 9.54
N PHE A 178 -13.71 5.16 8.32
CA PHE A 178 -12.48 5.91 8.07
C PHE A 178 -12.59 7.37 8.54
N ILE A 179 -13.71 8.05 8.27
CA ILE A 179 -13.92 9.43 8.74
C ILE A 179 -13.82 9.52 10.26
N GLU A 180 -14.41 8.56 10.97
CA GLU A 180 -14.39 8.56 12.44
C GLU A 180 -13.01 8.17 13.00
N THR A 181 -12.37 7.15 12.42
CA THR A 181 -11.01 6.73 12.82
C THR A 181 -9.98 7.81 12.52
N ALA A 182 -10.12 8.56 11.41
CA ALA A 182 -9.22 9.66 11.06
C ALA A 182 -9.17 10.78 12.11
N ARG A 183 -10.22 10.92 12.95
CA ARG A 183 -10.22 11.90 14.05
C ARG A 183 -9.23 11.54 15.15
N VAL A 184 -8.97 10.25 15.35
CA VAL A 184 -8.10 9.74 16.40
C VAL A 184 -6.74 9.29 15.88
N GLN A 185 -6.68 8.89 14.60
CA GLN A 185 -5.48 8.49 13.85
C GLN A 185 -5.27 9.44 12.66
N PRO A 186 -4.86 10.70 12.92
CA PRO A 186 -4.73 11.72 11.88
C PRO A 186 -3.63 11.40 10.86
N ALA A 187 -2.67 10.54 11.22
CA ALA A 187 -1.58 10.13 10.35
C ALA A 187 -1.79 8.73 9.75
N SER A 188 -3.00 8.17 9.76
CA SER A 188 -3.27 6.80 9.26
C SER A 188 -2.87 6.59 7.80
N ILE A 189 -3.01 7.57 6.90
CA ILE A 189 -2.49 7.42 5.52
C ILE A 189 -0.95 7.47 5.48
N LEU A 190 -0.31 8.28 6.34
CA LEU A 190 1.15 8.29 6.47
C LEU A 190 1.67 6.95 7.02
N HIS A 191 0.96 6.33 7.97
CA HIS A 191 1.24 5.00 8.48
C HIS A 191 1.33 3.98 7.34
N GLU A 192 0.29 3.91 6.51
CA GLU A 192 0.24 2.96 5.40
C GLU A 192 1.28 3.27 4.32
N LEU A 193 1.60 4.55 4.10
CA LEU A 193 2.72 4.95 3.25
C LEU A 193 4.07 4.57 3.84
N ALA A 194 4.21 4.53 5.17
CA ALA A 194 5.42 4.05 5.84
C ALA A 194 5.61 2.54 5.63
N HIS A 195 4.54 1.74 5.60
CA HIS A 195 4.64 0.34 5.15
C HIS A 195 5.09 0.25 3.69
N ALA A 196 4.47 1.02 2.80
CA ALA A 196 4.88 1.05 1.39
C ALA A 196 6.37 1.42 1.23
N TYR A 197 6.86 2.36 2.03
CA TYR A 197 8.28 2.74 2.08
C TYR A 197 9.16 1.62 2.61
N PHE A 198 8.79 1.04 3.76
CA PHE A 198 9.51 -0.05 4.41
C PHE A 198 9.75 -1.22 3.45
N PHE A 199 8.73 -1.66 2.71
CA PHE A 199 8.84 -2.76 1.75
C PHE A 199 9.63 -2.41 0.47
N ARG A 200 9.93 -1.12 0.23
CA ARG A 200 10.79 -0.66 -0.88
C ARG A 200 12.26 -0.50 -0.45
N LEU A 201 12.54 -0.39 0.84
CA LEU A 201 13.89 -0.26 1.36
C LEU A 201 14.77 -1.47 0.99
N PRO A 202 16.08 -1.29 0.80
CA PRO A 202 17.02 -2.40 0.70
C PRO A 202 16.97 -3.32 1.93
N ASP A 203 17.27 -4.60 1.73
CA ASP A 203 17.29 -5.61 2.81
C ASP A 203 18.19 -5.21 3.98
N ALA A 204 19.33 -4.56 3.68
CA ALA A 204 20.25 -4.06 4.69
C ALA A 204 19.63 -2.98 5.59
N ASP A 205 18.81 -2.09 5.03
CA ASP A 205 18.14 -1.04 5.80
C ASP A 205 16.97 -1.61 6.61
N ARG A 206 16.20 -2.56 6.04
CA ARG A 206 15.19 -3.29 6.81
C ARG A 206 15.80 -4.07 7.98
N ALA A 207 16.99 -4.64 7.81
CA ALA A 207 17.71 -5.31 8.90
C ALA A 207 18.14 -4.34 10.02
N VAL A 208 18.48 -3.09 9.69
CA VAL A 208 18.75 -2.05 10.70
C VAL A 208 17.48 -1.70 11.49
N ILE A 209 16.33 -1.59 10.81
CA ILE A 209 15.04 -1.35 11.47
C ILE A 209 14.70 -2.51 12.40
N GLU A 210 14.79 -3.75 11.92
CA GLU A 210 14.55 -4.97 12.71
C GLU A 210 15.42 -5.03 13.97
N ALA A 211 16.72 -4.74 13.83
CA ALA A 211 17.64 -4.74 14.96
C ALA A 211 17.29 -3.66 15.99
N THR A 212 16.84 -2.49 15.54
CA THR A 212 16.46 -1.37 16.42
C THR A 212 15.15 -1.67 17.15
N TYR A 213 14.14 -2.15 16.41
CA TYR A 213 12.89 -2.67 16.95
C TYR A 213 13.17 -3.70 18.06
N ARG A 214 14.00 -4.71 17.78
CA ARG A 214 14.33 -5.75 18.75
C ARG A 214 14.94 -5.20 20.03
N ARG A 215 15.87 -4.24 19.95
CA ARG A 215 16.45 -3.59 21.14
C ARG A 215 15.39 -2.87 21.97
N ALA A 216 14.50 -2.13 21.31
CA ALA A 216 13.41 -1.42 21.98
C ALA A 216 12.44 -2.39 22.68
N MET A 217 12.14 -3.53 22.07
CA MET A 217 11.31 -4.58 22.69
C MET A 217 12.02 -5.27 23.85
N GLU A 218 13.30 -5.61 23.69
CA GLU A 218 14.14 -6.24 24.73
C GLU A 218 14.28 -5.34 25.98
N SER A 219 14.24 -4.01 25.82
CA SER A 219 14.21 -3.06 26.94
C SER A 219 12.83 -2.86 27.58
N GLY A 220 11.81 -3.60 27.15
CA GLY A 220 10.43 -3.44 27.62
C GLY A 220 9.72 -2.19 27.07
N GLY A 221 10.25 -1.59 26.01
CA GLY A 221 9.65 -0.42 25.36
C GLY A 221 8.26 -0.73 24.83
N TYR A 222 7.43 0.31 24.75
CA TYR A 222 6.08 0.28 24.22
C TYR A 222 5.09 -0.65 24.97
N LEU A 223 5.51 -1.23 26.12
CA LEU A 223 4.63 -1.93 27.06
C LEU A 223 3.77 -0.93 27.82
N ALA A 224 2.46 -1.19 27.93
CA ALA A 224 1.55 -0.42 28.78
C ALA A 224 1.76 1.12 28.64
N VAL A 225 1.65 1.62 27.41
CA VAL A 225 1.74 3.05 27.09
C VAL A 225 0.35 3.68 27.02
N ARG A 226 0.29 5.01 27.16
CA ARG A 226 -0.97 5.74 27.02
C ARG A 226 -1.43 5.74 25.56
N ARG A 227 -2.73 5.54 25.34
CA ARG A 227 -3.40 5.73 24.05
C ARG A 227 -4.20 7.04 24.04
N HIS A 228 -4.58 7.52 22.86
CA HIS A 228 -5.31 8.79 22.67
C HIS A 228 -6.60 8.91 23.53
N ASP A 229 -7.23 7.79 23.89
CA ASP A 229 -8.44 7.71 24.71
C ASP A 229 -8.16 7.73 26.22
N GLY A 230 -6.89 7.85 26.61
CA GLY A 230 -6.43 7.87 28.01
C GLY A 230 -6.23 6.48 28.62
N SER A 231 -6.57 5.41 27.91
CA SER A 231 -6.27 4.05 28.35
C SER A 231 -4.76 3.75 28.30
N THR A 232 -4.37 2.71 29.01
CA THR A 232 -3.00 2.19 29.02
C THR A 232 -2.99 0.80 28.44
N VAL A 233 -2.29 0.62 27.31
CA VAL A 233 -2.26 -0.62 26.52
C VAL A 233 -0.88 -0.82 25.92
N ASP A 234 -0.59 -2.02 25.44
CA ASP A 234 0.61 -2.26 24.64
C ASP A 234 0.49 -1.51 23.30
N ALA A 235 1.52 -0.76 22.92
CA ALA A 235 1.49 0.01 21.69
C ALA A 235 1.48 -0.91 20.47
N TYR A 236 0.83 -0.47 19.40
CA TYR A 236 0.77 -1.24 18.15
C TYR A 236 2.16 -1.48 17.53
N ALA A 237 3.10 -0.56 17.79
CA ALA A 237 4.52 -0.65 17.45
C ALA A 237 5.20 -1.95 17.94
N ARG A 238 4.59 -2.68 18.89
CA ARG A 238 5.12 -3.95 19.39
C ARG A 238 4.86 -5.15 18.48
N THR A 239 3.95 -5.02 17.53
CA THR A 239 3.48 -6.16 16.73
C THR A 239 4.60 -6.75 15.86
N ASN A 240 5.36 -5.90 15.17
CA ASN A 240 6.53 -6.28 14.38
C ASN A 240 7.34 -5.02 13.98
N ALA A 241 8.49 -5.19 13.33
CA ALA A 241 9.35 -4.08 12.93
C ALA A 241 8.75 -3.12 11.89
N ALA A 242 7.81 -3.59 11.05
CA ALA A 242 7.11 -2.72 10.10
C ALA A 242 6.09 -1.81 10.81
N GLU A 243 5.35 -2.32 11.80
CA GLU A 243 4.48 -1.52 12.66
C GLU A 243 5.28 -0.54 13.50
N TYR A 244 6.39 -0.99 14.09
CA TYR A 244 7.33 -0.11 14.80
C TYR A 244 7.77 1.05 13.89
N PHE A 245 8.18 0.76 12.66
CA PHE A 245 8.58 1.81 11.73
C PHE A 245 7.44 2.78 11.38
N ALA A 246 6.22 2.28 11.16
CA ALA A 246 5.06 3.08 10.79
C ALA A 246 4.58 3.99 11.94
N GLU A 247 4.38 3.44 13.12
CA GLU A 247 3.98 4.16 14.34
C GLU A 247 4.96 5.27 14.73
N LEU A 248 6.27 4.98 14.64
CA LEU A 248 7.30 5.98 14.93
C LEU A 248 7.36 7.06 13.84
N THR A 249 7.05 6.70 12.59
CA THR A 249 6.92 7.68 11.49
C THR A 249 5.77 8.65 11.77
N GLU A 250 4.63 8.17 12.29
CA GLU A 250 3.53 9.04 12.70
C GLU A 250 3.96 10.02 13.78
N ALA A 251 4.59 9.54 14.85
CA ALA A 251 5.07 10.40 15.93
C ALA A 251 6.10 11.43 15.42
N TYR A 252 6.96 11.05 14.48
CA TYR A 252 8.04 11.91 13.98
C TYR A 252 7.55 13.06 13.09
N PHE A 253 6.66 12.78 12.14
CA PHE A 253 6.23 13.74 11.13
C PHE A 253 4.85 14.36 11.40
N SER A 254 4.06 13.75 12.29
CA SER A 254 2.69 14.19 12.61
C SER A 254 2.39 13.88 14.09
N ARG A 255 1.32 13.13 14.36
CA ARG A 255 0.89 12.72 15.69
C ARG A 255 0.42 11.27 15.68
N ASN A 256 1.01 10.47 16.55
CA ASN A 256 0.60 9.08 16.79
C ASN A 256 -0.61 9.01 17.75
N ASP A 257 -1.37 7.93 17.71
CA ASP A 257 -2.47 7.64 18.64
C ASP A 257 -2.04 6.79 19.85
N PHE A 258 -0.84 6.20 19.83
CA PHE A 258 -0.15 5.61 20.99
C PHE A 258 1.04 6.48 21.42
N PHE A 259 1.35 6.52 22.72
CA PHE A 259 2.56 7.18 23.20
C PHE A 259 3.80 6.39 22.75
N PRO A 260 4.85 7.03 22.22
CA PRO A 260 5.06 8.49 22.11
C PRO A 260 4.19 9.16 21.03
N PHE A 261 3.48 10.24 21.41
CA PHE A 261 2.51 10.89 20.52
C PHE A 261 3.15 11.85 19.51
N THR A 262 4.25 12.49 19.90
CA THR A 262 4.93 13.52 19.12
C THR A 262 6.41 13.20 18.96
N ARG A 263 7.08 13.91 18.07
CA ARG A 263 8.53 13.76 17.87
C ARG A 263 9.33 14.05 19.13
N ALA A 264 8.89 15.02 19.93
CA ALA A 264 9.54 15.35 21.20
C ALA A 264 9.39 14.22 22.21
N ASP A 265 8.20 13.62 22.30
CA ASP A 265 7.97 12.43 23.12
C ASP A 265 8.85 11.27 22.65
N LEU A 266 8.91 11.04 21.33
CA LEU A 266 9.72 9.97 20.73
C LEU A 266 11.21 10.17 21.01
N ALA A 267 11.73 11.39 20.86
CA ALA A 267 13.12 11.71 21.16
C ALA A 267 13.48 11.46 22.63
N ALA A 268 12.54 11.68 23.56
CA ALA A 268 12.76 11.45 24.98
C ALA A 268 12.59 9.96 25.37
N TYR A 269 11.60 9.29 24.78
CA TYR A 269 11.22 7.92 25.13
C TYR A 269 12.07 6.86 24.43
N ASP A 270 12.25 6.99 23.11
CA ASP A 270 13.03 6.10 22.26
C ASP A 270 13.94 6.94 21.34
N PRO A 271 15.04 7.50 21.89
CA PRO A 271 15.97 8.32 21.13
C PRO A 271 16.67 7.56 20.00
N GLU A 272 16.76 6.22 20.09
CA GLU A 272 17.30 5.40 19.01
C GLU A 272 16.30 5.29 17.85
N GLY A 273 15.03 5.05 18.15
CA GLY A 273 13.92 5.08 17.20
C GLY A 273 13.76 6.43 16.51
N GLU A 274 13.87 7.55 17.23
CA GLU A 274 13.83 8.90 16.62
C GLU A 274 14.91 9.07 15.56
N ARG A 275 16.16 8.69 15.89
CA ARG A 275 17.29 8.76 14.96
C ARG A 275 17.14 7.81 13.78
N LEU A 276 16.54 6.64 14.01
CA LEU A 276 16.24 5.67 12.95
C LEU A 276 15.28 6.30 11.93
N ILE A 277 14.14 6.85 12.35
CA ILE A 277 13.18 7.49 11.45
C ILE A 277 13.84 8.68 10.73
N ALA A 278 14.56 9.52 11.47
CA ALA A 278 15.30 10.65 10.91
C ALA A 278 16.30 10.24 9.83
N ARG A 279 16.89 9.04 9.93
CA ARG A 279 17.85 8.51 8.95
C ARG A 279 17.15 7.89 7.75
N MET A 280 16.11 7.09 7.99
CA MET A 280 15.47 6.29 6.93
C MET A 280 14.67 7.14 5.95
N TRP A 281 14.10 8.27 6.40
CA TRP A 281 13.29 9.16 5.57
C TRP A 281 14.08 10.28 4.88
N ARG A 282 15.43 10.28 4.96
CA ARG A 282 16.29 11.28 4.30
C ARG A 282 16.48 11.03 2.81
#